data_AF-A0A8K1CZ28-F1
#
_entry.id   AF-A0A8K1CZ28-F1
#
_cell.length_a   1.000
_cell.length_b   1.000
_cell.length_c   1.000
_cell.angle_alpha   90.00
_cell.angle_beta   90.00
_cell.angle_gamma   90.00
#
_symmetry.space_group_name_H-M   'P 1'
#
loop_
_entity.id
_entity.type
_entity.pdbx_description
1 polymer ?
#
loop_
_entity_poly.entity_id
_entity_poly.type
_entity_poly.pdbx_seq_one_letter_code
_entity_poly.pdbx_strand_id
1 'polypeptide(L)'
;MFKGRSLLCLLDFEAHEIEKMLDVSFMMKNFVYSSSVPKSLEGKKVALLFEKPSTRTRVSSELAISMLGGIPIVLNKQDIQLSRGEPVEDTAMVLGKMVNGIG
;
A
#
# COMPACT_ATOMS: atom_id res chain seq x y z
N MET A 1 1.96 -0.32 -17.13
CA MET A 1 3.40 -0.39 -16.82
C MET A 1 3.67 -1.13 -15.51
N PHE A 2 3.12 -0.70 -14.37
CA PHE A 2 3.46 -1.27 -13.05
C PHE A 2 2.54 -2.41 -12.53
N LYS A 3 1.55 -2.84 -13.30
CA LYS A 3 0.56 -3.82 -12.83
C LYS A 3 1.25 -5.14 -12.45
N GLY A 4 1.04 -5.59 -11.21
CA GLY A 4 1.60 -6.84 -10.69
C GLY A 4 3.04 -6.75 -10.17
N ARG A 5 3.65 -5.56 -10.15
CA ARG A 5 4.99 -5.34 -9.58
C ARG A 5 4.91 -4.84 -8.13
N SER A 6 5.84 -5.30 -7.31
CA SER A 6 6.06 -4.79 -5.95
C SER A 6 7.00 -3.58 -5.98
N LEU A 7 6.78 -2.62 -5.07
CA LEU A 7 7.67 -1.48 -4.83
C LEU A 7 8.42 -1.73 -3.51
N LEU A 8 9.50 -2.50 -3.56
CA LEU A 8 10.30 -2.87 -2.37
C LEU A 8 11.50 -1.94 -2.19
N CYS A 9 12.21 -1.66 -3.28
CA CYS A 9 13.33 -0.72 -3.30
C CYS A 9 13.36 0.05 -4.62
N LEU A 10 13.94 1.27 -4.61
CA LEU A 10 14.13 2.06 -5.83
C LEU A 10 15.07 1.39 -6.84
N LEU A 11 15.95 0.49 -6.37
CA LEU A 11 16.85 -0.28 -7.22
C LEU A 11 16.13 -1.29 -8.13
N ASP A 12 14.85 -1.58 -7.87
CA ASP A 12 14.03 -2.49 -8.69
C ASP A 12 13.43 -1.79 -9.93
N PHE A 13 13.76 -0.51 -10.15
CA PHE A 13 13.16 0.36 -11.16
C PHE A 13 14.21 1.12 -11.95
N GLU A 14 13.96 1.27 -13.24
CA GLU A 14 14.76 2.13 -14.10
C GLU A 14 14.47 3.61 -13.81
N ALA A 15 15.42 4.50 -14.14
CA ALA A 15 15.26 5.94 -13.88
C ALA A 15 13.96 6.52 -14.47
N HIS A 16 13.63 6.16 -15.70
CA HIS A 16 12.39 6.62 -16.37
C HIS A 16 11.11 6.09 -15.70
N GLU A 17 11.17 4.95 -15.01
CA GLU A 17 10.04 4.41 -14.26
C GLU A 17 9.80 5.20 -12.99
N ILE A 18 10.87 5.58 -12.29
CA ILE A 18 10.82 6.43 -11.10
C ILE A 18 10.29 7.82 -11.48
N GLU A 19 10.80 8.42 -12.56
CA GLU A 19 10.26 9.69 -13.09
C GLU A 19 8.76 9.59 -13.35
N LYS A 20 8.31 8.47 -13.95
CA LYS A 20 6.89 8.25 -14.19
C LYS A 20 6.07 8.14 -12.90
N MET A 21 6.61 7.55 -11.83
CA MET A 21 5.94 7.50 -10.53
C MET A 21 5.80 8.90 -9.91
N LEU A 22 6.81 9.76 -10.08
CA LEU A 22 6.78 11.14 -9.62
C LEU A 22 5.74 11.97 -10.39
N ASP A 23 5.69 11.83 -11.72
CA ASP A 23 4.66 12.49 -12.56
C ASP A 23 3.24 12.12 -12.11
N VAL A 24 2.99 10.84 -11.88
CA VAL A 24 1.69 10.35 -11.38
C VAL A 24 1.41 10.91 -9.99
N SER A 25 2.42 11.02 -9.12
CA SER A 25 2.26 11.60 -7.78
C SER A 25 1.85 13.08 -7.83
N PHE A 26 2.45 13.88 -8.72
CA PHE A 26 2.06 15.27 -8.94
C PHE A 26 0.65 15.39 -9.52
N MET A 27 0.31 14.55 -10.50
CA MET A 27 -1.05 14.50 -11.06
C MET A 27 -2.09 14.17 -9.98
N MET A 28 -1.84 13.15 -9.15
CA MET A 28 -2.74 12.74 -8.08
C MET A 28 -2.93 13.85 -7.06
N LYS A 29 -1.87 14.59 -6.71
CA LYS A 29 -1.97 15.76 -5.83
C LYS A 29 -2.95 16.81 -6.36
N ASN A 30 -2.94 17.06 -7.67
CA ASN A 30 -3.90 17.98 -8.29
C ASN A 30 -5.35 17.46 -8.19
N PHE A 31 -5.58 16.16 -8.39
CA PHE A 31 -6.90 15.56 -8.21
C PHE A 31 -7.42 15.65 -6.77
N VAL A 32 -6.53 15.60 -5.78
CA VAL A 32 -6.90 15.87 -4.39
C VAL A 32 -7.39 17.30 -4.24
N TYR A 33 -6.67 18.28 -4.76
CA TYR A 33 -7.06 19.70 -4.65
C TYR A 33 -8.35 20.03 -5.40
N SER A 34 -8.59 19.41 -6.55
CA SER A 34 -9.83 19.60 -7.32
C SER A 34 -10.98 18.71 -6.84
N SER A 35 -10.82 17.95 -5.74
CA SER A 35 -11.82 17.01 -5.22
C SER A 35 -12.31 16.00 -6.27
N SER A 36 -11.43 15.59 -7.18
CA SER A 36 -11.75 14.73 -8.33
C SER A 36 -10.90 13.46 -8.34
N VAL A 37 -10.58 12.93 -7.16
CA VAL A 37 -9.75 11.73 -6.99
C VAL A 37 -10.45 10.52 -7.62
N PRO A 38 -9.81 9.82 -8.58
CA PRO A 38 -10.39 8.63 -9.18
C PRO A 38 -10.50 7.49 -8.16
N LYS A 39 -11.56 6.69 -8.25
CA LYS A 39 -11.80 5.52 -7.39
C LYS A 39 -11.13 4.26 -7.92
N SER A 40 -9.84 4.33 -8.24
CA SER A 40 -9.12 3.24 -8.90
C SER A 40 -8.91 1.99 -8.02
N LEU A 41 -9.12 2.09 -6.70
CA LEU A 41 -9.05 0.98 -5.75
C LEU A 41 -10.43 0.57 -5.22
N GLU A 42 -11.52 0.96 -5.90
CA GLU A 42 -12.88 0.65 -5.44
C GLU A 42 -13.08 -0.83 -5.09
N GLY A 43 -13.49 -1.08 -3.84
CA GLY A 43 -13.75 -2.42 -3.30
C GLY A 43 -12.50 -3.28 -3.05
N LYS A 44 -11.29 -2.77 -3.33
CA LYS A 44 -10.03 -3.48 -3.10
C LYS A 44 -9.62 -3.37 -1.64
N LYS A 45 -9.19 -4.48 -1.04
CA LYS A 45 -8.63 -4.52 0.32
C LYS A 45 -7.12 -4.47 0.25
N VAL A 46 -6.48 -3.66 1.09
CA VAL A 46 -5.02 -3.55 1.18
C VAL A 46 -4.61 -3.71 2.64
N ALA A 47 -3.79 -4.71 2.93
CA ALA A 47 -3.22 -4.91 4.26
C ALA A 47 -2.02 -3.97 4.44
N LEU A 48 -1.91 -3.34 5.61
CA LEU A 48 -0.78 -2.51 6.01
C LEU A 48 -0.17 -3.09 7.29
N LEU A 49 1.02 -3.69 7.18
CA LEU A 49 1.71 -4.34 8.30
C LEU A 49 2.78 -3.41 8.87
N PHE A 50 2.67 -3.11 10.17
CA PHE A 50 3.65 -2.27 10.87
C PHE A 50 4.30 -3.04 12.02
N GLU A 51 5.56 -3.47 11.81
CA GLU A 51 6.37 -4.05 12.88
C GLU A 51 6.84 -3.00 13.90
N LYS A 52 7.16 -1.81 13.41
CA LYS A 52 7.55 -0.64 14.20
C LYS A 52 6.47 0.43 14.08
N PRO A 53 6.07 1.10 15.17
CA PRO A 53 5.13 2.20 15.10
C PRO A 53 5.62 3.30 14.15
N SER A 54 4.83 3.66 13.15
CA SER A 54 5.09 4.80 12.27
C SER A 54 3.81 5.56 11.95
N THR A 55 3.60 6.69 12.63
CA THR A 55 2.37 7.49 12.49
C THR A 55 2.21 8.06 11.09
N ARG A 56 3.27 8.66 10.54
CA ARG A 56 3.20 9.32 9.22
C ARG A 56 2.94 8.31 8.11
N THR A 57 3.66 7.20 8.10
CA THR A 57 3.51 6.15 7.08
C THR A 57 2.13 5.50 7.15
N ARG A 58 1.64 5.17 8.36
CA ARG A 58 0.30 4.60 8.54
C ARG A 58 -0.77 5.53 8.01
N VAL A 59 -0.79 6.78 8.49
CA VAL A 59 -1.82 7.76 8.11
C VAL A 59 -1.77 8.06 6.61
N SER A 60 -0.57 8.21 6.02
CA SER A 60 -0.46 8.48 4.58
C SER A 60 -1.00 7.34 3.73
N SER A 61 -0.67 6.09 4.08
CA SER A 61 -1.10 4.91 3.32
C SER A 61 -2.61 4.67 3.47
N GLU A 62 -3.11 4.72 4.70
CA GLU A 62 -4.52 4.54 5.03
C GLU A 62 -5.40 5.57 4.31
N LEU A 63 -4.98 6.85 4.33
CA LEU A 63 -5.67 7.93 3.65
C LEU A 63 -5.64 7.74 2.14
N ALA A 64 -4.48 7.45 1.55
CA ALA A 64 -4.35 7.24 0.10
C ALA A 64 -5.25 6.10 -0.41
N ILE A 65 -5.27 4.96 0.29
CA ILE A 65 -6.13 3.82 -0.05
C ILE A 65 -7.61 4.21 0.01
N SER A 66 -8.02 4.86 1.11
CA SER A 66 -9.41 5.28 1.31
C SER A 66 -9.87 6.31 0.28
N MET A 67 -9.02 7.29 -0.05
CA MET A 67 -9.31 8.30 -1.07
C MET A 67 -9.54 7.68 -2.44
N LEU A 68 -8.77 6.64 -2.78
CA LEU A 68 -8.91 5.86 -4.01
C LEU A 68 -10.09 4.86 -3.98
N GLY A 69 -10.90 4.83 -2.92
CA GLY A 69 -12.06 3.94 -2.78
C GLY A 69 -11.73 2.53 -2.27
N GLY A 70 -10.49 2.29 -1.87
CA GLY A 70 -10.06 1.04 -1.26
C GLY A 70 -10.36 0.96 0.24
N ILE A 71 -10.13 -0.22 0.79
CA ILE A 71 -10.35 -0.55 2.19
C ILE A 71 -8.98 -0.89 2.83
N PRO A 72 -8.39 0.00 3.63
CA PRO A 72 -7.16 -0.28 4.35
C PRO A 72 -7.44 -1.20 5.55
N ILE A 73 -6.59 -2.21 5.74
CA ILE A 73 -6.61 -3.12 6.90
C ILE A 73 -5.28 -2.95 7.62
N VAL A 74 -5.27 -2.20 8.73
CA VAL A 74 -4.05 -1.94 9.50
C VAL A 74 -3.81 -3.09 10.48
N LEU A 75 -2.62 -3.68 10.41
CA LEU A 75 -2.16 -4.75 11.29
C LEU A 75 -0.88 -4.28 11.99
N ASN A 76 -0.95 -4.01 13.30
CA ASN A 76 0.25 -3.68 14.07
C ASN A 76 0.89 -4.95 14.60
N LYS A 77 2.19 -4.92 14.94
CA LYS A 77 2.92 -6.06 15.52
C LYS A 77 2.18 -6.83 16.63
N GLN A 78 1.40 -6.14 17.46
CA GLN A 78 0.62 -6.74 18.55
C GLN A 78 -0.61 -7.52 18.06
N ASP A 79 -1.12 -7.18 16.88
CA ASP A 79 -2.32 -7.74 16.28
C ASP A 79 -2.01 -9.01 15.44
N ILE A 80 -0.74 -9.20 15.06
CA ILE A 80 -0.30 -10.26 14.13
C ILE A 80 0.40 -11.41 14.87
N GLN A 81 0.06 -12.64 14.46
CA GLN A 81 0.63 -13.90 14.99
C GLN A 81 2.12 -14.09 14.65
N LEU A 82 2.70 -13.23 13.82
CA LEU A 82 4.16 -13.09 13.65
C LEU A 82 4.88 -12.95 14.99
N SER A 83 4.26 -12.25 15.96
CA SER A 83 4.79 -12.11 17.32
C SER A 83 4.75 -13.40 18.15
N ARG A 84 4.01 -14.42 17.71
CA ARG A 84 3.86 -15.73 18.35
C ARG A 84 4.59 -16.86 17.63
N GLY A 85 5.40 -16.54 16.62
CA GLY A 85 6.26 -17.48 15.92
C GLY A 85 5.69 -18.06 14.61
N GLU A 86 4.59 -17.50 14.07
CA GLU A 86 4.17 -17.83 12.70
C GLU A 86 5.26 -17.40 11.69
N PRO A 87 5.68 -18.28 10.77
CA PRO A 87 6.62 -17.91 9.72
C PRO A 87 6.09 -16.79 8.83
N VAL A 88 6.96 -15.86 8.43
CA VAL A 88 6.59 -14.75 7.52
C VAL A 88 6.01 -15.26 6.20
N GLU A 89 6.53 -16.38 5.69
CA GLU A 89 6.05 -17.02 4.47
C GLU A 89 4.59 -17.49 4.61
N ASP A 90 4.24 -18.12 5.72
CA ASP A 90 2.88 -18.59 5.99
C ASP A 90 1.91 -17.41 6.12
N THR A 91 2.29 -16.39 6.89
CA THR A 91 1.50 -15.16 6.99
C THR A 91 1.29 -14.51 5.62
N ALA A 92 2.35 -14.41 4.80
CA ALA A 92 2.27 -13.82 3.46
C ALA A 92 1.36 -14.63 2.52
N MET A 93 1.45 -15.96 2.54
CA MET A 93 0.59 -16.85 1.74
C MET A 93 -0.89 -16.70 2.11
N VAL A 94 -1.20 -16.60 3.40
CA VAL A 94 -2.58 -16.43 3.88
C VAL A 94 -3.11 -15.05 3.49
N LEU A 95 -2.37 -13.99 3.78
CA LEU A 95 -2.78 -12.62 3.45
C LEU A 95 -2.93 -12.42 1.94
N GLY A 96 -2.03 -12.96 1.13
CA GLY A 96 -2.07 -12.85 -0.33
C GLY A 96 -3.33 -13.43 -0.97
N LYS A 97 -4.05 -14.34 -0.28
CA LYS A 97 -5.35 -14.88 -0.72
C LYS A 97 -6.54 -14.05 -0.26
N MET A 98 -6.37 -13.18 0.74
CA MET A 98 -7.43 -12.39 1.37
C MET A 98 -7.48 -10.95 0.87
N VAL A 99 -6.33 -10.37 0.56
CA VAL A 99 -6.20 -8.95 0.16
C VAL A 99 -5.67 -8.80 -1.27
N ASN A 100 -5.84 -7.60 -1.82
CA ASN A 100 -5.39 -7.25 -3.17
C ASN A 100 -3.97 -6.65 -3.19
N GLY A 101 -3.44 -6.26 -2.03
CA GLY A 101 -2.09 -5.72 -1.86
C GLY A 101 -1.67 -5.75 -0.39
N ILE A 102 -0.36 -5.80 -0.17
CA ILE A 102 0.27 -5.82 1.16
C ILE A 102 1.35 -4.72 1.15
N GLY A 103 1.34 -3.87 2.17
CA GLY A 103 2.31 -2.79 2.38
C GLY A 103 2.82 -2.72 3.81
#